data_AF-A0A416U9B2-F1
#
_entry.id   AF-A0A416U9B2-F1
#
_cell.length_a   1.000
_cell.length_b   1.000
_cell.length_c   1.000
_cell.angle_alpha   90.00
_cell.angle_beta   90.00
_cell.angle_gamma   90.00
#
_symmetry.space_group_name_H-M   'P 1'
#
loop_
_entity.id
_entity.type
_entity.pdbx_description
1 polymer ?
#
loop_
_entity_poly.entity_id
_entity_poly.type
_entity_poly.pdbx_seq_one_letter_code
_entity_poly.pdbx_strand_id
1 'polypeptide(L)'
;METKLARISQLSKENPDMVFTSLGHLINKEMLQSCHLQMDGEKAVGIDGVTKEEYSRNLDENIENLVERLKKKSYKSKPARLVEIPKDNGKTRPLSIYCYEDKLVPEALRRILEAVFEPLFYDEMMGFRPNRGCHRAIRKLNTMLERKPTSYVLDADVKGFFQHLDHEWIIRFIESKIKDPNITRLVRRMLKAGIMNDYQFEATEEGSGQGSVCSPVISCIYMHYVLVWWFKEVITPAFRYNVMKSLFYWLNRRSQKKSYNWVEFLNMIDNSYPLVRAKIYVSVYD
;
A
#
# COMPACT_ATOMS: atom_id res chain seq x y z
N MET A 1 8.90 15.75 -16.08
CA MET A 1 9.02 14.67 -15.08
C MET A 1 7.85 13.69 -15.06
N GLU A 2 6.60 14.16 -15.18
CA GLU A 2 5.41 13.28 -15.25
C GLU A 2 5.54 12.17 -16.32
N THR A 3 6.20 12.48 -17.44
CA THR A 3 6.51 11.52 -18.51
C THR A 3 7.37 10.33 -18.05
N LYS A 4 8.30 10.52 -17.10
CA LYS A 4 9.15 9.43 -16.58
C LYS A 4 8.37 8.52 -15.64
N LEU A 5 7.57 9.08 -14.73
CA LEU A 5 6.72 8.29 -13.83
C LEU A 5 5.62 7.55 -14.59
N ALA A 6 5.02 8.18 -15.60
CA ALA A 6 4.07 7.52 -16.50
C ALA A 6 4.71 6.33 -17.22
N ARG A 7 5.97 6.47 -17.67
CA ARG A 7 6.72 5.36 -18.28
C ARG A 7 6.99 4.23 -17.31
N ILE A 8 7.34 4.51 -16.06
CA ILE A 8 7.52 3.50 -14.99
C ILE A 8 6.21 2.77 -14.73
N SER A 9 5.11 3.50 -14.67
CA SER A 9 3.77 2.92 -14.48
C SER A 9 3.37 2.03 -15.65
N GLN A 10 3.63 2.45 -16.88
CA GLN A 10 3.42 1.62 -18.07
C GLN A 10 4.27 0.34 -18.01
N LEU A 11 5.57 0.45 -17.71
CA LEU A 11 6.47 -0.70 -17.64
C LEU A 11 6.05 -1.70 -16.56
N SER A 12 5.61 -1.21 -15.39
CA SER A 12 5.10 -2.04 -14.29
C SER A 12 3.83 -2.78 -14.69
N LYS A 13 2.96 -2.13 -15.48
CA LYS A 13 1.73 -2.74 -16.01
C LYS A 13 2.01 -3.82 -17.06
N GLU A 14 2.93 -3.54 -17.98
CA GLU A 14 3.27 -4.45 -19.09
C GLU A 14 4.11 -5.65 -18.62
N ASN A 15 4.95 -5.45 -17.60
CA ASN A 15 5.85 -6.46 -17.07
C ASN A 15 5.69 -6.57 -15.54
N PRO A 16 4.69 -7.32 -15.04
CA PRO A 16 4.40 -7.40 -13.61
C PRO A 16 5.59 -7.90 -12.77
N ASP A 17 6.47 -8.73 -13.34
CA ASP A 17 7.65 -9.28 -12.66
C ASP A 17 8.90 -8.39 -12.72
N MET A 18 8.81 -7.24 -13.39
CA MET A 18 9.92 -6.29 -13.49
C MET A 18 10.33 -5.74 -12.12
N VAL A 19 11.64 -5.62 -11.92
CA VAL A 19 12.24 -5.05 -10.71
C VAL A 19 13.06 -3.82 -11.10
N PHE A 20 12.76 -2.68 -10.47
CA PHE A 20 13.45 -1.42 -10.69
C PHE A 20 14.65 -1.30 -9.75
N THR A 21 15.83 -1.02 -10.29
CA THR A 21 17.09 -0.94 -9.52
C THR A 21 17.62 0.48 -9.34
N SER A 22 17.11 1.45 -10.11
CA SER A 22 17.53 2.85 -10.04
C SER A 22 16.32 3.77 -10.22
N LEU A 23 15.80 4.29 -9.11
CA LEU A 23 14.67 5.23 -9.04
C LEU A 23 14.97 6.45 -8.16
N GLY A 24 15.97 6.38 -7.27
CA GLY A 24 16.31 7.45 -6.34
C GLY A 24 16.73 8.75 -7.05
N HIS A 25 17.29 8.65 -8.26
CA HIS A 25 17.65 9.80 -9.08
C HIS A 25 16.43 10.61 -9.58
N LEU A 26 15.22 10.04 -9.49
CA LEU A 26 13.98 10.75 -9.82
C LEU A 26 13.63 11.81 -8.79
N ILE A 27 14.06 11.63 -7.53
CA ILE A 27 13.93 12.64 -6.47
C ILE A 27 14.98 13.74 -6.70
N ASN A 28 14.69 14.62 -7.65
CA ASN A 28 15.55 15.74 -8.05
C ASN A 28 14.85 17.09 -7.82
N LYS A 29 15.53 18.19 -8.16
CA LYS A 29 15.03 19.57 -7.95
C LYS A 29 13.64 19.79 -8.55
N GLU A 30 13.45 19.42 -9.81
CA GLU A 30 12.17 19.55 -10.51
C GLU A 30 11.04 18.76 -9.80
N MET A 31 11.36 17.58 -9.23
CA MET A 31 10.37 16.73 -8.56
C MET A 31 9.89 17.40 -7.29
N LEU A 32 10.84 17.87 -6.49
CA LEU A 32 10.56 18.50 -5.21
C LEU A 32 9.85 19.84 -5.42
N GLN A 33 10.20 20.61 -6.45
CA GLN A 33 9.44 21.81 -6.83
C GLN A 33 7.99 21.47 -7.20
N SER A 34 7.78 20.44 -8.03
CA SER A 34 6.44 19.97 -8.38
C SER A 34 5.64 19.47 -7.17
N CYS A 35 6.30 18.81 -6.20
CA CYS A 35 5.68 18.39 -4.95
C CYS A 35 5.29 19.61 -4.11
N HIS A 36 6.20 20.59 -3.96
CA HIS A 36 5.96 21.82 -3.22
C HIS A 36 4.73 22.59 -3.74
N LEU A 37 4.60 22.71 -5.06
CA LEU A 37 3.47 23.40 -5.69
C LEU A 37 2.13 22.74 -5.36
N GLN A 38 2.05 21.40 -5.39
CA GLN A 38 0.82 20.65 -5.11
C GLN A 38 0.49 20.50 -3.64
N MET A 39 1.46 20.68 -2.74
CA MET A 39 1.23 20.57 -1.31
C MET A 39 0.30 21.68 -0.81
N ASP A 40 -0.64 21.33 0.05
CA ASP A 40 -1.51 22.28 0.73
C ASP A 40 -0.70 23.16 1.70
N GLY A 41 -0.97 24.48 1.65
CA GLY A 41 -0.31 25.49 2.47
C GLY A 41 -0.88 25.60 3.89
N GLU A 42 -2.10 25.12 4.13
CA GLU A 42 -2.80 25.26 5.42
C GLU A 42 -2.45 24.14 6.42
N LYS A 43 -1.62 23.18 6.01
CA LYS A 43 -1.24 22.05 6.86
C LYS A 43 -0.43 22.51 8.07
N ALA A 44 -0.81 22.02 9.25
CA ALA A 44 -0.15 22.29 10.52
C ALA A 44 1.37 22.06 10.46
N VAL A 45 2.14 22.96 11.07
CA VAL A 45 3.61 22.92 11.11
C VAL A 45 4.14 21.85 12.06
N GLY A 46 5.30 21.29 11.70
CA GLY A 46 6.02 20.33 12.54
C GLY A 46 6.77 21.01 13.67
N ILE A 47 7.68 20.27 14.32
CA ILE A 47 8.46 20.75 15.46
C ILE A 47 9.43 21.91 15.12
N ASP A 48 9.75 22.10 13.85
CA ASP A 48 10.64 23.17 13.38
C ASP A 48 9.92 24.48 13.05
N GLY A 49 8.58 24.51 13.12
CA GLY A 49 7.78 25.71 12.91
C GLY A 49 7.75 26.25 11.47
N VAL A 50 8.47 25.62 10.54
CA VAL A 50 8.61 26.12 9.16
C VAL A 50 7.29 25.95 8.41
N THR A 51 6.74 27.06 7.93
CA THR A 51 5.52 27.07 7.09
C THR A 51 5.86 26.87 5.61
N LYS A 52 4.84 26.54 4.80
CA LYS A 52 5.00 26.49 3.34
C LYS A 52 5.46 27.85 2.81
N GLU A 53 4.82 28.93 3.25
CA GLU A 53 5.13 30.29 2.80
C GLU A 53 6.56 30.71 3.14
N GLU A 54 7.02 30.40 4.35
CA GLU A 54 8.40 30.66 4.76
C GLU A 54 9.39 29.87 3.91
N TYR A 55 9.12 28.58 3.68
CA TYR A 55 9.95 27.73 2.81
C TYR A 55 9.98 28.23 1.36
N SER A 56 8.87 28.80 0.88
CA SER A 56 8.74 29.36 -0.48
C SER A 56 9.61 30.60 -0.71
N ARG A 57 9.97 31.37 0.34
CA ARG A 57 10.75 32.62 0.18
C ARG A 57 12.10 32.39 -0.51
N ASN A 58 12.77 31.29 -0.16
CA ASN A 58 14.06 30.87 -0.74
C ASN A 58 13.93 29.46 -1.36
N LEU A 59 12.84 29.21 -2.09
CA LEU A 59 12.47 27.87 -2.56
C LEU A 59 13.60 27.15 -3.31
N ASP A 60 14.24 27.83 -4.26
CA ASP A 60 15.27 27.25 -5.10
C ASP A 60 16.49 26.78 -4.30
N GLU A 61 17.01 27.64 -3.42
CA GLU A 61 18.17 27.35 -2.57
C GLU A 61 17.85 26.25 -1.55
N ASN A 62 16.67 26.31 -0.93
CA ASN A 62 16.19 25.30 0.02
C ASN A 62 16.13 23.92 -0.63
N ILE A 63 15.55 23.83 -1.85
CA ILE A 63 15.45 22.57 -2.59
C ILE A 63 16.82 22.09 -3.06
N GLU A 64 17.70 22.97 -3.55
CA GLU A 64 19.05 22.58 -3.96
C GLU A 64 19.84 21.97 -2.79
N ASN A 65 19.80 22.62 -1.63
CA ASN A 65 20.40 22.10 -0.41
C ASN A 65 19.82 20.74 -0.01
N LEU A 66 18.48 20.59 -0.08
CA LEU A 66 17.80 19.33 0.23
C LEU A 66 18.21 18.20 -0.73
N VAL A 67 18.26 18.47 -2.04
CA VAL A 67 18.74 17.50 -3.05
C VAL A 67 20.19 17.12 -2.77
N GLU A 68 21.05 18.07 -2.41
CA GLU A 68 22.44 17.78 -2.06
C GLU A 68 22.54 16.88 -0.81
N ARG A 69 21.76 17.16 0.24
CA ARG A 69 21.68 16.31 1.44
C ARG A 69 21.15 14.90 1.13
N LEU A 70 20.20 14.77 0.21
CA LEU A 70 19.69 13.48 -0.25
C LEU A 70 20.77 12.68 -0.99
N LYS A 71 21.50 13.33 -1.91
CA LYS A 71 22.64 12.75 -2.66
C LYS A 71 23.78 12.32 -1.74
N LYS A 72 24.18 13.18 -0.80
CA LYS A 72 25.21 12.92 0.22
C LYS A 72 24.77 11.92 1.29
N LYS A 73 23.52 11.43 1.23
CA LYS A 73 22.93 10.52 2.23
C LYS A 73 22.90 11.09 3.65
N SER A 74 22.97 12.42 3.80
CA SER A 74 22.98 13.13 5.08
C SER A 74 21.59 13.58 5.54
N TYR A 75 20.58 13.62 4.65
CA TYR A 75 19.19 13.92 5.02
C TYR A 75 18.65 12.92 6.05
N LYS A 76 18.27 13.39 7.24
CA LYS A 76 17.64 12.60 8.31
C LYS A 76 16.26 13.18 8.60
N SER A 77 15.25 12.32 8.62
CA SER A 77 13.91 12.73 8.98
C SER A 77 13.84 13.15 10.44
N LYS A 78 13.16 14.26 10.71
CA LYS A 78 12.92 14.73 12.08
C LYS A 78 11.72 13.98 12.68
N PRO A 79 11.68 13.85 14.02
CA PRO A 79 10.53 13.25 14.68
C PRO A 79 9.26 14.07 14.44
N ALA A 80 8.14 13.39 14.27
CA ALA A 80 6.84 14.04 14.08
C ALA A 80 6.27 14.49 15.42
N ARG A 81 5.59 15.63 15.46
CA ARG A 81 4.85 16.08 16.66
C ARG A 81 3.55 15.29 16.80
N LEU A 82 3.30 14.68 17.95
CA LEU A 82 2.02 14.02 18.23
C LEU A 82 0.97 15.03 18.65
N VAL A 83 -0.23 14.94 18.07
CA VAL A 83 -1.41 15.72 18.50
C VAL A 83 -2.59 14.78 18.59
N GLU A 84 -3.30 14.79 19.72
CA GLU A 84 -4.54 14.02 19.87
C GLU A 84 -5.73 14.80 19.31
N ILE A 85 -6.44 14.21 18.35
CA ILE A 85 -7.66 14.78 17.78
C ILE A 85 -8.86 14.01 18.32
N PRO A 86 -9.87 14.68 18.92
CA PRO A 86 -11.07 14.01 19.38
C PRO A 86 -11.88 13.46 18.20
N LYS A 87 -12.42 12.25 18.37
CA LYS A 87 -13.43 11.66 17.48
C LYS A 87 -14.84 11.94 18.02
N ASP A 88 -15.83 11.86 17.14
CA ASP A 88 -17.25 11.99 17.47
C ASP A 88 -17.74 10.97 18.51
N ASN A 89 -17.03 9.84 18.65
CA ASN A 89 -17.34 8.78 19.61
C ASN A 89 -16.62 8.91 20.98
N GLY A 90 -16.00 10.06 21.26
CA GLY A 90 -15.32 10.36 22.52
C GLY A 90 -13.92 9.73 22.67
N LYS A 91 -13.43 8.98 21.67
CA LYS A 91 -12.04 8.49 21.63
C LYS A 91 -11.13 9.53 20.96
N THR A 92 -9.83 9.51 21.24
CA THR A 92 -8.85 10.32 20.51
C THR A 92 -8.24 9.54 19.36
N ARG A 93 -7.74 10.26 18.35
CA ARG A 93 -6.89 9.75 17.28
C ARG A 93 -5.55 10.49 17.34
N PRO A 94 -4.44 9.80 17.59
CA PRO A 94 -3.13 10.44 17.51
C PRO A 94 -2.82 10.78 16.04
N LEU A 95 -2.50 12.05 15.78
CA LEU A 95 -2.04 12.54 14.49
C LEU A 95 -0.57 12.99 14.61
N SER A 96 0.27 12.45 13.74
CA SER A 96 1.66 12.80 13.58
C SER A 96 1.79 13.99 12.61
N ILE A 97 2.24 15.13 13.12
CA ILE A 97 2.48 16.35 12.34
C ILE A 97 3.97 16.46 12.01
N TYR A 98 4.30 16.33 10.73
CA TYR A 98 5.67 16.31 10.23
C TYR A 98 6.21 17.72 9.92
N CYS A 99 7.53 17.87 10.00
CA CYS A 99 8.26 19.02 9.48
C CYS A 99 8.07 19.17 7.96
N TYR A 100 8.33 20.37 7.42
CA TYR A 100 8.01 20.66 6.02
C TYR A 100 8.73 19.75 5.02
N GLU A 101 10.06 19.60 5.17
CA GLU A 101 10.84 18.70 4.30
C GLU A 101 10.46 17.23 4.49
N ASP A 102 10.03 16.85 5.69
CA ASP A 102 9.53 15.51 6.03
C ASP A 102 8.09 15.25 5.55
N LYS A 103 7.45 16.24 4.92
CA LYS A 103 6.26 16.05 4.09
C LYS A 103 6.64 16.03 2.60
N LEU A 104 7.56 16.90 2.20
CA LEU A 104 7.97 17.10 0.82
C LEU A 104 8.69 15.87 0.23
N VAL A 105 9.66 15.33 0.97
CA VAL A 105 10.43 14.16 0.51
C VAL A 105 9.56 12.90 0.46
N PRO A 106 8.72 12.58 1.48
CA PRO A 106 7.77 11.49 1.39
C PRO A 106 6.70 11.66 0.31
N GLU A 107 6.30 12.88 -0.04
CA GLU A 107 5.41 13.13 -1.19
C GLU A 107 6.08 12.72 -2.51
N ALA A 108 7.36 13.07 -2.69
CA ALA A 108 8.11 12.61 -3.87
C ALA A 108 8.24 11.08 -3.89
N LEU A 109 8.54 10.47 -2.74
CA LEU A 109 8.60 9.02 -2.60
C LEU A 109 7.24 8.35 -2.90
N ARG A 110 6.13 8.92 -2.41
CA ARG A 110 4.77 8.44 -2.69
C ARG A 110 4.53 8.32 -4.18
N ARG A 111 4.84 9.36 -4.96
CA ARG A 111 4.65 9.35 -6.42
C ARG A 111 5.46 8.25 -7.12
N ILE A 112 6.67 7.96 -6.64
CA ILE A 112 7.49 6.85 -7.17
C ILE A 112 6.85 5.50 -6.81
N LEU A 113 6.44 5.31 -5.56
CA LEU A 113 5.82 4.07 -5.11
C LEU A 113 4.49 3.82 -5.84
N GLU A 114 3.65 4.84 -5.98
CA GLU A 114 2.39 4.76 -6.75
C GLU A 114 2.67 4.39 -8.21
N ALA A 115 3.66 5.02 -8.85
CA ALA A 115 4.01 4.69 -10.24
C ALA A 115 4.39 3.22 -10.41
N VAL A 116 5.09 2.63 -9.44
CA VAL A 116 5.52 1.21 -9.50
C VAL A 116 4.38 0.24 -9.12
N PHE A 117 3.69 0.50 -8.01
CA PHE A 117 2.79 -0.49 -7.40
C PHE A 117 1.32 -0.36 -7.82
N GLU A 118 0.83 0.84 -8.15
CA GLU A 118 -0.59 1.05 -8.48
C GLU A 118 -1.08 0.15 -9.64
N PRO A 119 -0.31 -0.08 -10.72
CA PRO A 119 -0.71 -0.99 -11.79
C PRO A 119 -0.77 -2.47 -11.39
N LEU A 120 -0.09 -2.86 -10.31
CA LEU A 120 0.00 -4.23 -9.81
C LEU A 120 -1.14 -4.58 -8.85
N PHE A 121 -1.77 -3.57 -8.25
CA PHE A 121 -2.85 -3.78 -7.30
C PHE A 121 -4.12 -4.33 -7.96
N TYR A 122 -4.69 -5.35 -7.33
CA TYR A 122 -5.96 -5.94 -7.73
C TYR A 122 -7.11 -4.92 -7.72
N ASP A 123 -8.06 -5.06 -8.63
CA ASP A 123 -9.18 -4.12 -8.78
C ASP A 123 -10.17 -4.12 -7.60
N GLU A 124 -10.12 -5.11 -6.71
CA GLU A 124 -10.93 -5.18 -5.49
C GLU A 124 -10.42 -4.26 -4.37
N MET A 125 -9.17 -3.80 -4.45
CA MET A 125 -8.61 -2.84 -3.50
C MET A 125 -9.09 -1.44 -3.86
N MET A 126 -9.86 -0.80 -2.97
CA MET A 126 -10.51 0.49 -3.24
C MET A 126 -9.99 1.66 -2.40
N GLY A 127 -9.46 1.39 -1.21
CA GLY A 127 -8.95 2.42 -0.29
C GLY A 127 -7.65 3.05 -0.79
N PHE A 128 -7.48 4.35 -0.55
CA PHE A 128 -6.25 5.12 -0.77
C PHE A 128 -5.62 5.06 -2.17
N ARG A 129 -6.43 4.77 -3.20
CA ARG A 129 -5.96 4.64 -4.58
C ARG A 129 -6.50 5.73 -5.49
N PRO A 130 -5.70 6.22 -6.46
CA PRO A 130 -6.17 7.17 -7.46
C PRO A 130 -7.41 6.65 -8.21
N ASN A 131 -8.43 7.49 -8.37
CA ASN A 131 -9.67 7.15 -9.08
C ASN A 131 -10.44 5.92 -8.52
N ARG A 132 -10.25 5.64 -7.23
CA ARG A 132 -11.01 4.65 -6.45
C ARG A 132 -11.56 5.32 -5.19
N GLY A 133 -12.65 4.80 -4.64
CA GLY A 133 -13.29 5.39 -3.46
C GLY A 133 -14.52 4.63 -3.00
N CYS A 134 -15.09 5.06 -1.87
CA CYS A 134 -16.14 4.34 -1.14
C CYS A 134 -17.39 4.10 -2.00
N HIS A 135 -17.84 5.08 -2.78
CA HIS A 135 -19.00 4.91 -3.66
C HIS A 135 -18.79 3.81 -4.72
N ARG A 136 -17.57 3.67 -5.23
CA ARG A 136 -17.24 2.60 -6.19
C ARG A 136 -17.16 1.24 -5.51
N ALA A 137 -16.64 1.19 -4.27
CA ALA A 137 -16.63 -0.01 -3.45
C ALA A 137 -18.05 -0.52 -3.19
N ILE A 138 -18.95 0.35 -2.74
CA ILE A 138 -20.37 0.04 -2.49
C ILE A 138 -21.06 -0.41 -3.78
N ARG A 139 -20.85 0.30 -4.90
CA ARG A 139 -21.45 -0.10 -6.19
C ARG A 139 -21.00 -1.50 -6.62
N LYS A 140 -19.72 -1.84 -6.41
CA LYS A 140 -19.17 -3.16 -6.72
C LYS A 140 -19.77 -4.22 -5.79
N LEU A 141 -19.90 -3.93 -4.50
CA LEU A 141 -20.58 -4.79 -3.53
C LEU A 141 -22.03 -5.07 -3.94
N ASN A 142 -22.83 -4.03 -4.21
CA ASN A 142 -24.23 -4.17 -4.62
C ASN A 142 -24.37 -5.03 -5.88
N THR A 143 -23.55 -4.76 -6.90
CA THR A 143 -23.57 -5.53 -8.14
C THR A 143 -23.31 -7.02 -7.89
N MET A 144 -22.51 -7.36 -6.88
CA MET A 144 -22.17 -8.75 -6.58
C MET A 144 -23.22 -9.43 -5.72
N LEU A 145 -23.85 -8.72 -4.79
CA LEU A 145 -24.98 -9.24 -4.02
C LEU A 145 -26.21 -9.47 -4.90
N GLU A 146 -26.49 -8.53 -5.82
CA GLU A 146 -27.68 -8.58 -6.68
C GLU A 146 -27.54 -9.56 -7.85
N ARG A 147 -26.35 -9.65 -8.46
CA ARG A 147 -26.15 -10.40 -9.72
C ARG A 147 -25.47 -11.75 -9.57
N LYS A 148 -24.97 -12.10 -8.38
CA LYS A 148 -24.27 -13.37 -8.16
C LYS A 148 -24.86 -14.09 -6.95
N PRO A 149 -24.95 -15.43 -6.99
CA PRO A 149 -25.39 -16.20 -5.83
C PRO A 149 -24.39 -16.01 -4.69
N THR A 150 -24.78 -15.22 -3.69
CA THR A 150 -23.97 -14.89 -2.52
C THR A 150 -24.78 -15.24 -1.27
N SER A 151 -24.33 -16.25 -0.53
CA SER A 151 -25.04 -16.72 0.67
C SER A 151 -24.54 -16.09 1.96
N TYR A 152 -23.29 -15.63 1.98
CA TYR A 152 -22.64 -15.08 3.17
C TYR A 152 -21.74 -13.90 2.80
N VAL A 153 -21.70 -12.91 3.68
CA VAL A 153 -20.77 -11.78 3.63
C VAL A 153 -19.96 -11.81 4.92
N LEU A 154 -18.63 -11.81 4.80
CA LEU A 154 -17.72 -11.67 5.92
C LEU A 154 -17.31 -10.21 6.01
N ASP A 155 -17.70 -9.57 7.11
CA ASP A 155 -17.22 -8.24 7.48
C ASP A 155 -16.09 -8.39 8.50
N ALA A 156 -14.94 -7.81 8.22
CA ALA A 156 -13.73 -7.96 9.02
C ALA A 156 -12.87 -6.69 8.93
N ASP A 157 -12.35 -6.27 10.08
CA ASP A 157 -11.50 -5.10 10.23
C ASP A 157 -10.18 -5.45 10.95
N VAL A 158 -9.11 -4.72 10.63
CA VAL A 158 -7.79 -4.90 11.23
C VAL A 158 -7.60 -3.86 12.33
N LYS A 159 -7.71 -4.31 13.59
CA LYS A 159 -7.51 -3.45 14.75
C LYS A 159 -6.11 -2.82 14.75
N GLY A 160 -6.06 -1.50 14.83
CA GLY A 160 -4.80 -0.77 15.00
C GLY A 160 -3.87 -0.88 13.80
N PHE A 161 -4.42 -1.00 12.59
CA PHE A 161 -3.66 -1.34 11.39
C PHE A 161 -2.41 -0.47 11.18
N PHE A 162 -2.55 0.87 11.19
CA PHE A 162 -1.41 1.77 10.99
C PHE A 162 -0.42 1.77 12.16
N GLN A 163 -0.84 1.39 13.37
CA GLN A 163 0.02 1.33 14.54
C GLN A 163 0.91 0.08 14.54
N HIS A 164 0.44 -1.03 13.94
CA HIS A 164 1.10 -2.34 14.04
C HIS A 164 1.73 -2.80 12.71
N LEU A 165 2.07 -1.86 11.80
CA LEU A 165 2.78 -2.21 10.56
C LEU A 165 4.25 -2.56 10.85
N ASP A 166 4.63 -3.81 10.59
CA ASP A 166 6.02 -4.24 10.70
C ASP A 166 6.92 -3.58 9.63
N HIS A 167 7.95 -2.86 10.08
CA HIS A 167 8.86 -2.12 9.20
C HIS A 167 9.69 -3.03 8.30
N GLU A 168 10.16 -4.18 8.78
CA GLU A 168 10.96 -5.09 7.97
C GLU A 168 10.12 -5.73 6.87
N TRP A 169 8.85 -6.04 7.15
CA TRP A 169 7.91 -6.50 6.12
C TRP A 169 7.59 -5.41 5.10
N ILE A 170 7.37 -4.16 5.52
CA ILE A 170 7.20 -3.03 4.59
C ILE A 170 8.39 -2.94 3.64
N ILE A 171 9.62 -3.01 4.17
CA ILE A 171 10.83 -2.95 3.37
C ILE A 171 10.89 -4.12 2.39
N ARG A 172 10.64 -5.36 2.84
CA ARG A 172 10.64 -6.55 1.97
C ARG A 172 9.61 -6.45 0.84
N PHE A 173 8.42 -5.94 1.12
CA PHE A 173 7.38 -5.74 0.10
C PHE A 173 7.79 -4.69 -0.92
N ILE A 174 8.39 -3.58 -0.49
CA ILE A 174 8.92 -2.56 -1.42
C ILE A 174 10.07 -3.16 -2.26
N GLU A 175 10.98 -3.91 -1.63
CA GLU A 175 12.13 -4.55 -2.28
C GLU A 175 11.74 -5.64 -3.30
N SER A 176 10.52 -6.16 -3.23
CA SER A 176 10.00 -7.09 -4.22
C SER A 176 9.91 -6.49 -5.63
N LYS A 177 9.77 -5.16 -5.75
CA LYS A 177 9.71 -4.43 -7.03
C LYS A 177 10.75 -3.32 -7.15
N ILE A 178 11.31 -2.83 -6.04
CA ILE A 178 12.28 -1.74 -6.03
C ILE A 178 13.54 -2.17 -5.28
N LYS A 179 14.60 -2.55 -6.01
CA LYS A 179 15.92 -2.87 -5.47
C LYS A 179 16.89 -1.68 -5.58
N ASP A 180 16.40 -0.46 -5.34
CA ASP A 180 17.24 0.74 -5.23
C ASP A 180 17.56 1.03 -3.75
N PRO A 181 18.83 0.89 -3.32
CA PRO A 181 19.24 1.13 -1.94
C PRO A 181 18.91 2.54 -1.43
N ASN A 182 18.83 3.55 -2.31
CA ASN A 182 18.50 4.91 -1.91
C ASN A 182 17.03 5.04 -1.52
N ILE A 183 16.13 4.39 -2.26
CA ILE A 183 14.70 4.36 -1.94
C ILE A 183 14.47 3.57 -0.65
N THR A 184 15.04 2.37 -0.54
CA THR A 184 14.95 1.55 0.67
C THR A 184 15.44 2.31 1.91
N ARG A 185 16.59 2.98 1.80
CA ARG A 185 17.14 3.78 2.89
C ARG A 185 16.22 4.94 3.29
N LEU A 186 15.59 5.60 2.31
CA LEU A 186 14.68 6.70 2.56
C LEU A 186 13.42 6.23 3.29
N VAL A 187 12.81 5.13 2.83
CA VAL A 187 11.67 4.50 3.51
C VAL A 187 12.04 4.13 4.95
N ARG A 188 13.17 3.46 5.16
CA ARG A 188 13.63 3.04 6.50
C ARG A 188 13.84 4.24 7.43
N ARG A 189 14.43 5.34 6.93
CA ARG A 189 14.62 6.57 7.71
C ARG A 189 13.30 7.25 8.07
N MET A 190 12.35 7.26 7.14
CA MET A 190 11.03 7.82 7.38
C MET A 190 10.25 7.02 8.43
N LEU A 191 10.28 5.69 8.37
CA LEU A 191 9.60 4.82 9.33
C LEU A 191 10.20 4.91 10.74
N LYS A 192 11.53 5.08 10.84
CA LYS A 192 12.28 5.17 12.12
C LYS A 192 12.46 6.60 12.65
N ALA A 193 11.77 7.60 12.07
CA ALA A 193 11.98 9.00 12.43
C ALA A 193 11.58 9.33 13.88
N GLY A 194 10.77 8.48 14.53
CA GLY A 194 10.30 8.68 15.89
C GLY A 194 9.15 9.69 15.98
N ILE A 195 8.60 9.80 17.19
CA ILE A 195 7.55 10.75 17.53
C ILE A 195 8.05 11.62 18.70
N MET A 196 7.68 12.89 18.69
CA MET A 196 7.89 13.82 19.78
C MET A 196 6.54 14.04 20.48
N ASN A 197 6.46 13.62 21.74
CA ASN A 197 5.27 13.69 22.59
C ASN A 197 5.61 14.50 23.85
N ASP A 198 5.00 15.67 24.05
CA ASP A 198 5.28 16.57 25.19
C ASP A 198 6.78 16.76 25.51
N TYR A 199 7.57 17.06 24.47
CA TYR A 199 9.03 17.25 24.52
C TYR A 199 9.86 16.00 24.87
N GLN A 200 9.22 14.83 24.93
CA GLN A 200 9.88 13.54 25.05
C GLN A 200 9.94 12.85 23.69
N PHE A 201 11.12 12.31 23.36
CA PHE A 201 11.32 11.53 22.14
C PHE A 201 10.94 10.07 22.38
N GLU A 202 10.05 9.55 21.55
CA GLU A 202 9.66 8.15 21.51
C GLU A 202 10.12 7.51 20.20
N ALA A 203 10.86 6.41 20.30
CA ALA A 203 11.27 5.63 19.14
C ALA A 203 10.07 4.90 18.53
N THR A 204 9.97 4.92 17.20
CA THR A 204 8.94 4.17 16.47
C THR A 204 9.50 2.83 16.02
N GLU A 205 9.17 1.77 16.76
CA GLU A 205 9.60 0.39 16.44
C GLU A 205 8.66 -0.30 15.44
N GLU A 206 7.39 0.11 15.39
CA GLU A 206 6.39 -0.39 14.43
C GLU A 206 5.40 0.71 14.03
N GLY A 207 4.66 0.47 12.95
CA GLY A 207 3.64 1.37 12.43
C GLY A 207 4.13 2.37 11.39
N SER A 208 3.18 3.06 10.76
CA SER A 208 3.43 4.23 9.92
C SER A 208 2.70 5.41 10.54
N GLY A 209 3.45 6.43 10.97
CA GLY A 209 2.90 7.56 11.71
C GLY A 209 1.70 8.19 10.98
N GLN A 210 0.59 8.28 11.70
CA GLN A 210 -0.70 8.64 11.13
C GLN A 210 -0.68 10.12 10.72
N GLY A 211 -0.73 10.41 9.42
CA GLY A 211 -0.53 11.77 8.89
C GLY A 211 0.66 11.91 7.95
N SER A 212 1.49 10.86 7.81
CA SER A 212 2.51 10.82 6.76
C SER A 212 1.85 10.70 5.40
N VAL A 213 2.31 11.53 4.45
CA VAL A 213 1.79 11.54 3.08
C VAL A 213 2.06 10.21 2.36
N CYS A 214 3.11 9.49 2.75
CA CYS A 214 3.49 8.21 2.15
C CYS A 214 2.82 7.00 2.85
N SER A 215 2.22 7.19 4.03
CA SER A 215 1.56 6.11 4.77
C SER A 215 0.45 5.40 3.97
N PRO A 216 -0.43 6.10 3.23
CA PRO A 216 -1.51 5.45 2.48
C PRO A 216 -1.02 4.47 1.40
N VAL A 217 0.00 4.84 0.62
CA VAL A 217 0.55 3.93 -0.41
C VAL A 217 1.27 2.75 0.23
N ILE A 218 1.98 2.96 1.34
CA ILE A 218 2.64 1.88 2.09
C ILE A 218 1.59 0.89 2.63
N SER A 219 0.47 1.38 3.17
CA SER A 219 -0.61 0.50 3.60
C SER A 219 -1.22 -0.30 2.45
N CYS A 220 -1.41 0.31 1.27
CA CYS A 220 -1.88 -0.42 0.10
C CYS A 220 -0.90 -1.52 -0.31
N ILE A 221 0.40 -1.23 -0.34
CA ILE A 221 1.44 -2.23 -0.63
C ILE A 221 1.38 -3.37 0.39
N TYR A 222 1.31 -3.05 1.68
CA TYR A 222 1.26 -4.04 2.75
C TYR A 222 0.04 -4.96 2.61
N MET A 223 -1.16 -4.38 2.46
CA MET A 223 -2.40 -5.15 2.32
C MET A 223 -2.51 -5.92 1.01
N HIS A 224 -1.86 -5.41 -0.04
CA HIS A 224 -1.76 -6.14 -1.30
C HIS A 224 -1.09 -7.49 -1.05
N TYR A 225 0.09 -7.52 -0.41
CA TYR A 225 0.80 -8.77 -0.18
C TYR A 225 0.17 -9.65 0.91
N VAL A 226 -0.15 -9.06 2.07
CA VAL A 226 -0.55 -9.82 3.26
C VAL A 226 -1.95 -10.39 3.14
N LEU A 227 -2.89 -9.68 2.50
CA LEU A 227 -4.27 -10.15 2.39
C LEU A 227 -4.62 -10.55 0.96
N VAL A 228 -4.56 -9.61 0.02
CA VAL A 228 -5.25 -9.79 -1.27
C VAL A 228 -4.51 -10.77 -2.16
N TRP A 229 -3.20 -10.58 -2.35
CA TRP A 229 -2.32 -11.46 -3.10
C TRP A 229 -2.24 -12.83 -2.44
N TRP A 230 -1.96 -12.90 -1.14
CA TRP A 230 -1.90 -14.16 -0.40
C TRP A 230 -3.21 -14.96 -0.55
N PHE A 231 -4.36 -14.33 -0.39
CA PHE A 231 -5.63 -15.03 -0.52
C PHE A 231 -5.92 -15.46 -1.97
N LYS A 232 -5.60 -14.63 -2.96
CA LYS A 232 -5.85 -14.95 -4.38
C LYS A 232 -4.90 -16.00 -4.93
N GLU A 233 -3.60 -15.91 -4.62
CA GLU A 233 -2.56 -16.74 -5.22
C GLU A 233 -2.23 -17.98 -4.38
N VAL A 234 -2.47 -17.95 -3.06
CA VAL A 234 -2.14 -19.08 -2.16
C VAL A 234 -3.40 -19.79 -1.68
N ILE A 235 -4.32 -19.06 -1.02
CA ILE A 235 -5.47 -19.69 -0.34
C ILE A 235 -6.50 -20.20 -1.33
N THR A 236 -6.86 -19.42 -2.34
CA THR A 236 -7.90 -19.80 -3.31
C THR A 236 -7.51 -21.07 -4.10
N PRO A 237 -6.28 -21.20 -4.63
CA PRO A 237 -5.84 -22.42 -5.31
C PRO A 237 -5.75 -23.62 -4.36
N ALA A 238 -5.20 -23.43 -3.16
CA ALA A 238 -5.07 -24.50 -2.16
C ALA A 238 -6.45 -25.03 -1.72
N PHE A 239 -7.40 -24.14 -1.46
CA PHE A 239 -8.77 -24.51 -1.12
C PHE A 239 -9.43 -25.29 -2.25
N ARG A 240 -9.33 -24.80 -3.49
CA ARG A 240 -9.87 -25.51 -4.67
C ARG A 240 -9.26 -26.91 -4.78
N TYR A 241 -7.94 -27.03 -4.65
CA TYR A 241 -7.26 -28.32 -4.69
C TYR A 241 -7.79 -29.29 -3.61
N ASN A 242 -7.94 -28.83 -2.37
CA ASN A 242 -8.43 -29.66 -1.26
C ASN A 242 -9.89 -30.11 -1.45
N VAL A 243 -10.75 -29.22 -1.97
CA VAL A 243 -12.14 -29.55 -2.33
C VAL A 243 -12.16 -30.60 -3.45
N MET A 244 -11.39 -30.39 -4.51
CA MET A 244 -11.30 -31.33 -5.63
C MET A 244 -10.78 -32.69 -5.19
N LYS A 245 -9.75 -32.72 -4.34
CA LYS A 245 -9.19 -33.94 -3.76
C LYS A 245 -10.24 -34.69 -2.92
N SER A 246 -10.99 -33.98 -2.08
CA SER A 246 -12.03 -34.58 -1.24
C SER A 246 -13.17 -35.16 -2.09
N LEU A 247 -13.63 -34.42 -3.10
CA LEU A 247 -14.66 -34.87 -4.03
C LEU A 247 -14.23 -36.11 -4.82
N PHE A 248 -13.00 -36.12 -5.33
CA PHE A 248 -12.43 -37.28 -6.01
C PHE A 248 -12.48 -38.54 -5.14
N TYR A 249 -12.02 -38.43 -3.88
CA TYR A 249 -12.09 -39.56 -2.95
C TYR A 249 -13.52 -39.99 -2.66
N TRP A 250 -14.45 -39.06 -2.44
CA TRP A 250 -15.83 -39.39 -2.11
C TRP A 250 -16.58 -40.06 -3.27
N LEU A 251 -16.38 -39.58 -4.50
CA LEU A 251 -16.99 -40.16 -5.69
C LEU A 251 -16.44 -41.56 -5.97
N ASN A 252 -15.12 -41.74 -5.87
CA ASN A 252 -14.49 -43.05 -6.06
C ASN A 252 -14.80 -44.02 -4.92
N ARG A 253 -15.11 -43.54 -3.71
CA ARG A 253 -15.51 -44.39 -2.58
C ARG A 253 -16.90 -45.01 -2.74
N ARG A 254 -17.80 -44.38 -3.51
CA ARG A 254 -19.20 -44.85 -3.68
C ARG A 254 -19.41 -45.75 -4.90
N SER A 255 -18.41 -45.88 -5.78
CA SER A 255 -18.63 -46.54 -7.07
C SER A 255 -18.33 -48.04 -7.04
N GLN A 256 -19.36 -48.87 -7.26
CA GLN A 256 -19.24 -50.32 -7.53
C GLN A 256 -18.90 -50.61 -9.02
N LYS A 257 -18.70 -49.58 -9.86
CA LYS A 257 -18.21 -49.67 -11.25
C LYS A 257 -17.20 -48.56 -11.56
N LYS A 258 -16.21 -48.85 -12.41
CA LYS A 258 -15.14 -47.97 -12.94
C LYS A 258 -14.88 -46.67 -12.15
N SER A 259 -13.87 -46.70 -11.30
CA SER A 259 -13.30 -45.55 -10.62
C SER A 259 -12.71 -44.56 -11.63
N TYR A 260 -12.88 -43.26 -11.38
CA TYR A 260 -12.18 -42.23 -12.15
C TYR A 260 -10.69 -42.22 -11.77
N ASN A 261 -9.81 -42.12 -12.74
CA ASN A 261 -8.46 -41.61 -12.47
C ASN A 261 -8.49 -40.08 -12.32
N TRP A 262 -7.39 -39.48 -11.81
CA TRP A 262 -7.38 -38.03 -11.53
C TRP A 262 -7.62 -37.18 -12.78
N VAL A 263 -7.08 -37.57 -13.94
CA VAL A 263 -7.24 -36.84 -15.21
C VAL A 263 -8.69 -36.89 -15.70
N GLU A 264 -9.32 -38.06 -15.64
CA GLU A 264 -10.74 -38.23 -16.00
C GLU A 264 -11.65 -37.43 -15.08
N PHE A 265 -11.36 -37.41 -13.77
CA PHE A 265 -12.09 -36.59 -12.81
C PHE A 265 -11.94 -35.09 -13.09
N LEU A 266 -10.72 -34.61 -13.36
CA LEU A 266 -10.47 -33.22 -13.73
C LEU A 266 -11.26 -32.84 -14.98
N ASN A 267 -11.20 -33.66 -16.03
CA ASN A 267 -11.96 -33.44 -17.26
C ASN A 267 -13.47 -33.39 -17.02
N MET A 268 -14.01 -34.24 -16.14
CA MET A 268 -15.43 -34.22 -15.78
C MET A 268 -15.81 -32.93 -15.03
N ILE A 269 -15.00 -32.51 -14.04
CA ILE A 269 -15.26 -31.29 -13.28
C ILE A 269 -15.16 -30.06 -14.19
N ASP A 270 -14.13 -29.95 -15.02
CA ASP A 270 -13.92 -28.73 -15.80
C ASP A 270 -14.90 -28.59 -16.98
N ASN A 271 -15.37 -29.70 -17.58
CA ASN A 271 -16.25 -29.66 -18.75
C ASN A 271 -17.74 -29.85 -18.43
N SER A 272 -18.09 -30.59 -17.38
CA SER A 272 -19.48 -30.94 -17.10
C SER A 272 -20.02 -30.33 -15.81
N TYR A 273 -19.18 -30.21 -14.77
CA TYR A 273 -19.61 -29.75 -13.44
C TYR A 273 -18.60 -28.77 -12.80
N PRO A 274 -18.41 -27.57 -13.37
CA PRO A 274 -17.39 -26.65 -12.91
C PRO A 274 -17.69 -26.16 -11.50
N LEU A 275 -16.73 -26.37 -10.58
CA LEU A 275 -16.84 -25.87 -9.21
C LEU A 275 -16.80 -24.34 -9.16
N VAL A 276 -17.66 -23.77 -8.31
CA VAL A 276 -17.65 -22.34 -7.99
C VAL A 276 -16.27 -21.94 -7.46
N ARG A 277 -15.74 -20.81 -7.94
CA ARG A 277 -14.46 -20.27 -7.49
C ARG A 277 -14.68 -19.35 -6.30
N ALA A 278 -13.88 -19.51 -5.24
CA ALA A 278 -13.80 -18.52 -4.17
C ALA A 278 -13.29 -17.18 -4.75
N LYS A 279 -13.87 -16.07 -4.30
CA LYS A 279 -13.57 -14.73 -4.82
C LYS A 279 -13.51 -13.74 -3.67
N ILE A 280 -12.49 -12.88 -3.68
CA ILE A 280 -12.54 -11.62 -2.94
C ILE A 280 -13.39 -10.68 -3.74
N TYR A 281 -14.27 -9.99 -3.04
CA TYR A 281 -15.33 -9.22 -3.65
C TYR A 281 -15.04 -7.72 -3.55
N VAL A 282 -14.76 -7.22 -2.34
CA VAL A 282 -14.28 -5.85 -2.11
C VAL A 282 -13.37 -5.89 -0.89
N SER A 283 -12.29 -5.12 -0.94
CA SER A 283 -11.45 -4.81 0.22
C SER A 283 -11.42 -3.29 0.38
N VAL A 284 -12.15 -2.81 1.38
CA VAL A 284 -12.17 -1.40 1.78
C VAL A 284 -11.26 -1.30 2.99
N TYR A 285 -10.16 -0.57 2.87
CA TYR A 285 -9.36 -0.18 4.03
C TYR A 285 -9.66 1.28 4.31
N ASP A 286 -10.00 1.57 5.58
CA ASP A 286 -10.09 2.91 6.16
C ASP A 286 -8.77 3.33 6.84
#